data_AF-A0A3A0AKE4-F1
#
_entry.id   AF-A0A3A0AKE4-F1
#
_cell.length_a   1.000
_cell.length_b   1.000
_cell.length_c   1.000
_cell.angle_alpha   90.00
_cell.angle_beta   90.00
_cell.angle_gamma   90.00
#
_symmetry.space_group_name_H-M   'P 1'
#
loop_
_entity.id
_entity.type
_entity.pdbx_description
1 polymer ?
#
loop_
_entity_poly.entity_id
_entity_poly.type
_entity_poly.pdbx_seq_one_letter_code
_entity_poly.pdbx_strand_id
1 'polypeptide(L)'
;RLVRADYAATLEKIAEHGPDYLYHGPLGRAIAEDMAANGGVLSMDDIEGYQVYERAPVRGTYRGYEIVSMGPVSSGGTHIIQMLNILEGYDLAGMGFGTADSVHVIAEAMKIAFADRFRYMADPATTEIPLAWLTSKAYAAQRRAEINLSTARQWTAGVAPEGEGASTTHCCATDADGNVVSTTQTLNGGFGSKVTVPGTGMLLNNCMHLMDPNPGQTNSIAPGKRILSSMSPTLVLKDGQPLLAIGTPGGVRIFGTVMQGIINVIDHGMTLQEAVEAPRLWDRGPVLELEQGFADLDALRAELQRRGHTVETPLKVAGGMNGILFDQHTKLMHGAACWRADGAPMGFSGGDGRIEGDSSKAMWA
;
A
#
# COMPACT_ATOMS: atom_id res chain seq x y z
N ARG A 1 -30.61 -3.22 -2.87
CA ARG A 1 -30.30 -1.80 -2.56
C ARG A 1 -29.90 -1.73 -1.09
N LEU A 2 -28.69 -1.27 -0.78
CA LEU A 2 -28.30 -0.91 0.58
C LEU A 2 -28.62 0.58 0.80
N VAL A 3 -28.99 0.97 2.02
CA VAL A 3 -29.24 2.37 2.41
C VAL A 3 -28.64 2.58 3.80
N ARG A 4 -27.94 3.71 4.00
CA ARG A 4 -27.31 4.09 5.28
C ARG A 4 -27.64 5.56 5.56
N ALA A 5 -28.87 5.86 5.99
CA ALA A 5 -29.38 7.23 6.12
C ALA A 5 -28.52 8.09 7.07
N ASP A 6 -28.25 7.57 8.27
CA ASP A 6 -27.40 8.17 9.31
C ASP A 6 -26.01 8.57 8.76
N TYR A 7 -25.44 7.71 7.91
CA TYR A 7 -24.13 7.94 7.30
C TYR A 7 -24.18 8.98 6.17
N ALA A 8 -25.28 9.04 5.42
CA ALA A 8 -25.50 10.11 4.44
C ALA A 8 -25.61 11.47 5.14
N ALA A 9 -26.45 11.58 6.19
CA ALA A 9 -26.58 12.79 7.00
C ALA A 9 -25.25 13.20 7.67
N THR A 10 -24.44 12.23 8.10
CA THR A 10 -23.10 12.50 8.66
C THR A 10 -22.13 13.04 7.60
N LEU A 11 -22.13 12.48 6.39
CA LEU A 11 -21.32 12.99 5.28
C LEU A 11 -21.78 14.38 4.80
N GLU A 12 -23.09 14.63 4.75
CA GLU A 12 -23.67 15.94 4.47
C GLU A 12 -23.20 16.98 5.50
N LYS A 13 -23.18 16.65 6.79
CA LYS A 13 -22.69 17.55 7.84
C LYS A 13 -21.18 17.77 7.80
N ILE A 14 -20.38 16.77 7.40
CA ILE A 14 -18.94 16.96 7.14
C ILE A 14 -18.72 17.86 5.91
N ALA A 15 -19.58 17.81 4.90
CA ALA A 15 -19.51 18.70 3.73
C ALA A 15 -19.94 20.15 4.07
N GLU A 16 -20.95 20.34 4.92
CA GLU A 16 -21.42 21.67 5.34
C GLU A 16 -20.51 22.36 6.36
N HIS A 17 -19.90 21.61 7.28
CA HIS A 17 -19.14 22.15 8.42
C HIS A 17 -17.65 21.81 8.39
N GLY A 18 -17.19 21.07 7.39
CA GLY A 18 -15.78 20.68 7.25
C GLY A 18 -15.31 19.72 8.36
N PRO A 19 -14.00 19.64 8.61
CA PRO A 19 -13.42 18.71 9.58
C PRO A 19 -13.81 19.00 11.03
N ASP A 20 -14.20 20.24 11.35
CA ASP A 20 -14.64 20.63 12.70
C ASP A 20 -15.90 19.90 13.17
N TYR A 21 -16.72 19.37 12.25
CA TYR A 21 -17.86 18.52 12.63
C TYR A 21 -17.42 17.27 13.42
N LEU A 22 -16.26 16.71 13.05
CA LEU A 22 -15.56 15.67 13.79
C LEU A 22 -14.79 16.27 14.96
N TYR A 23 -13.79 17.13 14.69
CA TYR A 23 -12.76 17.42 15.69
C TYR A 23 -13.26 18.25 16.87
N HIS A 24 -14.16 19.22 16.66
CA HIS A 24 -14.71 20.08 17.71
C HIS A 24 -16.24 19.94 17.86
N GLY A 25 -16.83 19.00 17.10
CA GLY A 25 -18.24 19.00 16.75
C GLY A 25 -19.06 17.83 17.31
N PRO A 26 -20.34 17.73 16.92
CA PRO A 26 -21.26 16.70 17.40
C PRO A 26 -20.80 15.27 17.12
N LEU A 27 -20.07 15.03 16.02
CA LEU A 27 -19.60 13.69 15.66
C LEU A 27 -18.47 13.22 16.57
N GLY A 28 -17.50 14.09 16.91
CA GLY A 28 -16.46 13.77 17.89
C GLY A 28 -17.05 13.42 19.25
N ARG A 29 -18.03 14.20 19.72
CA ARG A 29 -18.76 13.92 20.97
C ARG A 29 -19.51 12.59 20.92
N ALA A 30 -20.25 12.30 19.85
CA ALA A 30 -20.93 11.01 19.70
C ALA A 30 -19.95 9.81 19.72
N ILE A 31 -18.76 9.95 19.13
CA ILE A 31 -17.70 8.93 19.18
C ILE A 31 -17.16 8.76 20.61
N ALA A 32 -16.87 9.86 21.31
CA ALA A 32 -16.35 9.82 22.68
C ALA A 32 -17.39 9.31 23.70
N GLU A 33 -18.66 9.64 23.52
CA GLU A 33 -19.78 9.15 24.33
C GLU A 33 -20.01 7.64 24.14
N ASP A 34 -20.01 7.15 22.90
CA ASP A 34 -20.10 5.71 22.59
C ASP A 34 -18.88 4.94 23.13
N MET A 35 -17.68 5.49 23.01
CA MET A 35 -16.47 4.94 23.62
C MET A 35 -16.59 4.85 25.14
N ALA A 36 -16.94 5.94 25.82
CA ALA A 36 -17.10 5.96 27.28
C ALA A 36 -18.18 4.98 27.77
N ALA A 37 -19.32 4.90 27.07
CA ALA A 37 -20.42 3.99 27.40
C ALA A 37 -20.03 2.49 27.28
N ASN A 38 -19.09 2.16 26.38
CA ASN A 38 -18.63 0.79 26.13
C ASN A 38 -17.27 0.46 26.77
N GLY A 39 -16.69 1.34 27.60
CA GLY A 39 -15.39 1.12 28.26
C GLY A 39 -14.18 1.27 27.33
N GLY A 40 -14.33 1.98 26.22
CA GLY A 40 -13.25 2.41 25.34
C GLY A 40 -12.37 3.49 25.96
N VAL A 41 -11.24 3.77 25.30
CA VAL A 41 -10.17 4.66 25.82
C VAL A 41 -10.00 5.97 25.04
N LEU A 42 -10.81 6.21 24.01
CA LEU A 42 -10.75 7.42 23.19
C LEU A 42 -11.68 8.50 23.77
N SER A 43 -11.11 9.61 24.20
CA SER A 43 -11.83 10.78 24.74
C SER A 43 -12.10 11.86 23.69
N MET A 44 -12.81 12.94 24.08
CA MET A 44 -12.90 14.14 23.23
C MET A 44 -11.55 14.85 23.13
N ASP A 45 -10.77 14.89 24.21
CA ASP A 45 -9.42 15.49 24.26
C ASP A 45 -8.45 14.82 23.25
N ASP A 46 -8.57 13.49 23.06
CA ASP A 46 -7.80 12.75 22.04
C ASP A 46 -8.23 13.10 20.60
N ILE A 47 -9.49 13.50 20.41
CA ILE A 47 -10.06 13.90 19.12
C ILE A 47 -9.67 15.35 18.81
N GLU A 48 -9.87 16.28 19.75
CA GLU A 48 -9.48 17.70 19.64
C GLU A 48 -7.95 17.86 19.54
N GLY A 49 -7.18 16.99 20.21
CA GLY A 49 -5.71 16.96 20.14
C GLY A 49 -5.14 16.37 18.85
N TYR A 50 -5.96 15.86 17.92
CA TYR A 50 -5.48 15.28 16.66
C TYR A 50 -5.19 16.36 15.62
N GLN A 51 -4.07 16.22 14.91
CA GLN A 51 -3.72 17.03 13.74
C GLN A 51 -3.25 16.14 12.58
N VAL A 52 -3.48 16.60 11.36
CA VAL A 52 -2.93 15.99 10.14
C VAL A 52 -1.45 16.36 10.03
N TYR A 53 -0.59 15.37 9.75
CA TYR A 53 0.86 15.58 9.62
C TYR A 53 1.29 15.45 8.15
N GLU A 54 1.65 16.56 7.52
CA GLU A 54 2.43 16.53 6.29
C GLU A 54 3.82 15.92 6.54
N ARG A 55 4.29 15.07 5.63
CA ARG A 55 5.55 14.33 5.77
C ARG A 55 6.24 14.18 4.43
N ALA A 56 7.56 14.30 4.42
CA ALA A 56 8.36 13.99 3.24
C ALA A 56 8.17 12.50 2.85
N PRO A 57 8.02 12.19 1.55
CA PRO A 57 7.99 10.80 1.09
C PRO A 57 9.37 10.15 1.27
N VAL A 58 9.40 8.83 1.42
CA VAL A 58 10.65 8.08 1.23
C VAL A 58 10.93 7.95 -0.26
N ARG A 59 12.19 8.16 -0.65
CA ARG A 59 12.64 8.19 -2.05
C ARG A 59 13.78 7.19 -2.25
N GLY A 60 13.81 6.57 -3.41
CA GLY A 60 14.83 5.58 -3.81
C GLY A 60 14.88 5.45 -5.33
N THR A 61 15.71 4.53 -5.83
CA THR A 61 15.85 4.30 -7.28
C THR A 61 15.80 2.82 -7.61
N TYR A 62 15.32 2.50 -8.81
CA TYR A 62 15.33 1.13 -9.35
C TYR A 62 15.53 1.20 -10.86
N ARG A 63 16.60 0.59 -11.40
CA ARG A 63 16.92 0.52 -12.84
C ARG A 63 16.85 1.85 -13.62
N GLY A 64 17.18 2.98 -12.96
CA GLY A 64 17.13 4.31 -13.59
C GLY A 64 15.74 4.97 -13.60
N TYR A 65 14.81 4.45 -12.79
CA TYR A 65 13.57 5.09 -12.37
C TYR A 65 13.70 5.55 -10.91
N GLU A 66 12.97 6.60 -10.53
CA GLU A 66 12.84 7.03 -9.13
C GLU A 66 11.57 6.43 -8.52
N ILE A 67 11.66 5.93 -7.28
CA ILE A 67 10.55 5.39 -6.50
C ILE A 67 10.25 6.38 -5.37
N VAL A 68 9.03 6.92 -5.34
CA VAL A 68 8.56 7.89 -4.34
C VAL A 68 7.33 7.32 -3.65
N SER A 69 7.38 7.10 -2.34
CA SER A 69 6.32 6.41 -1.61
C SER A 69 6.14 6.96 -0.20
N MET A 70 5.09 6.55 0.50
CA MET A 70 4.78 7.04 1.85
C MET A 70 5.93 6.78 2.83
N GLY A 71 6.42 7.86 3.44
CA GLY A 71 7.50 7.85 4.43
C GLY A 71 7.11 7.29 5.80
N PRO A 72 8.05 7.31 6.77
CA PRO A 72 7.88 6.62 8.05
C PRO A 72 6.65 7.05 8.87
N VAL A 73 5.70 6.11 8.90
CA VAL A 73 4.48 5.90 9.71
C VAL A 73 3.75 4.71 9.08
N SER A 74 3.86 4.59 7.76
CA SER A 74 3.83 3.30 7.10
C SER A 74 5.24 2.69 7.06
N SER A 75 5.31 1.37 7.05
CA SER A 75 6.49 0.61 6.63
C SER A 75 6.65 0.58 5.10
N GLY A 76 5.56 0.84 4.38
CA GLY A 76 5.36 0.48 2.97
C GLY A 76 6.46 0.91 2.02
N GLY A 77 6.66 2.22 1.86
CA GLY A 77 7.63 2.76 0.90
C GLY A 77 9.07 2.33 1.18
N THR A 78 9.45 2.26 2.46
CA THR A 78 10.78 1.82 2.90
C THR A 78 11.11 0.43 2.37
N HIS A 79 10.17 -0.51 2.52
CA HIS A 79 10.40 -1.89 2.11
C HIS A 79 10.19 -2.12 0.62
N ILE A 80 9.35 -1.35 -0.08
CA ILE A 80 9.35 -1.33 -1.55
C ILE A 80 10.76 -1.01 -2.06
N ILE A 81 11.36 0.08 -1.57
CA ILE A 81 12.70 0.50 -1.99
C ILE A 81 13.76 -0.54 -1.57
N GLN A 82 13.67 -1.10 -0.36
CA GLN A 82 14.58 -2.17 0.09
C GLN A 82 14.53 -3.41 -0.82
N MET A 83 13.33 -3.94 -1.10
CA MET A 83 13.14 -5.11 -1.96
C MET A 83 13.61 -4.84 -3.38
N LEU A 84 13.26 -3.68 -3.95
CA LEU A 84 13.73 -3.28 -5.28
C LEU A 84 15.26 -3.15 -5.34
N ASN A 85 15.91 -2.59 -4.32
CA ASN A 85 17.38 -2.54 -4.24
C ASN A 85 18.03 -3.94 -4.18
N ILE A 86 17.38 -4.91 -3.52
CA ILE A 86 17.84 -6.31 -3.47
C ILE A 86 17.66 -6.96 -4.85
N LEU A 87 16.51 -6.75 -5.48
CA LEU A 87 16.13 -7.39 -6.74
C LEU A 87 16.83 -6.80 -7.98
N GLU A 88 17.24 -5.53 -7.94
CA GLU A 88 17.96 -4.84 -9.02
C GLU A 88 19.25 -5.56 -9.46
N GLY A 89 19.88 -6.31 -8.54
CA GLY A 89 21.08 -7.09 -8.83
C GLY A 89 20.83 -8.46 -9.50
N TYR A 90 19.59 -8.79 -9.84
CA TYR A 90 19.22 -9.94 -10.66
C TYR A 90 18.65 -9.48 -12.00
N ASP A 91 18.83 -10.29 -13.04
CA ASP A 91 18.15 -10.12 -14.33
C ASP A 91 16.76 -10.79 -14.28
N LEU A 92 15.77 -10.09 -13.72
CA LEU A 92 14.41 -10.61 -13.62
C LEU A 92 13.75 -10.77 -15.01
N ALA A 93 14.13 -9.95 -15.98
CA ALA A 93 13.67 -10.06 -17.37
C ALA A 93 14.14 -11.39 -17.98
N GLY A 94 15.44 -11.70 -17.88
CA GLY A 94 16.04 -12.95 -18.34
C GLY A 94 15.64 -14.19 -17.53
N MET A 95 15.33 -14.03 -16.23
CA MET A 95 14.74 -15.12 -15.41
C MET A 95 13.30 -15.46 -15.83
N GLY A 96 12.57 -14.53 -16.45
CA GLY A 96 11.19 -14.70 -16.87
C GLY A 96 10.17 -14.59 -15.73
N PHE A 97 8.97 -14.10 -16.05
CA PHE A 97 7.87 -14.00 -15.11
C PHE A 97 7.38 -15.38 -14.64
N GLY A 98 7.13 -15.54 -13.34
CA GLY A 98 6.53 -16.75 -12.77
C GLY A 98 7.41 -18.01 -12.77
N THR A 99 8.67 -17.92 -13.18
CA THR A 99 9.61 -19.05 -13.11
C THR A 99 10.06 -19.31 -11.68
N ALA A 100 10.55 -20.52 -11.41
CA ALA A 100 11.02 -20.86 -10.07
C ALA A 100 12.19 -19.99 -9.58
N ASP A 101 13.01 -19.45 -10.48
CA ASP A 101 14.12 -18.55 -10.13
C ASP A 101 13.62 -17.15 -9.76
N SER A 102 12.75 -16.54 -10.57
CA SER A 102 12.20 -15.21 -10.27
C SER A 102 11.29 -15.24 -9.03
N VAL A 103 10.41 -16.24 -8.92
CA VAL A 103 9.55 -16.45 -7.74
C VAL A 103 10.39 -16.69 -6.48
N HIS A 104 11.48 -17.46 -6.56
CA HIS A 104 12.39 -17.66 -5.43
C HIS A 104 13.06 -16.35 -4.99
N VAL A 105 13.72 -15.60 -5.88
CA VAL A 105 14.44 -14.37 -5.44
C VAL A 105 13.48 -13.29 -4.92
N ILE A 106 12.27 -13.19 -5.49
CA ILE A 106 11.25 -12.26 -4.99
C ILE A 106 10.75 -12.71 -3.59
N ALA A 107 10.56 -14.01 -3.36
CA ALA A 107 10.16 -14.54 -2.04
C ALA A 107 11.25 -14.32 -0.96
N GLU A 108 12.52 -14.59 -1.26
CA GLU A 108 13.63 -14.31 -0.33
C GLU A 108 13.76 -12.80 -0.06
N ALA A 109 13.60 -11.94 -1.09
CA ALA A 109 13.61 -10.49 -0.93
C ALA A 109 12.45 -9.97 -0.05
N MET A 110 11.25 -10.53 -0.19
CA MET A 110 10.13 -10.22 0.72
C MET A 110 10.46 -10.65 2.15
N LYS A 111 10.97 -11.87 2.38
CA LYS A 111 11.34 -12.35 3.72
C LYS A 111 12.39 -11.48 4.40
N ILE A 112 13.42 -11.04 3.66
CA ILE A 112 14.40 -10.05 4.14
C ILE A 112 13.68 -8.80 4.64
N ALA A 113 12.87 -8.19 3.78
CA ALA A 113 12.20 -6.93 4.08
C ALA A 113 11.11 -7.07 5.16
N PHE A 114 10.48 -8.23 5.32
CA PHE A 114 9.57 -8.53 6.43
C PHE A 114 10.28 -8.64 7.75
N ALA A 115 11.40 -9.37 7.79
CA ALA A 115 12.23 -9.47 8.97
C ALA A 115 12.67 -8.06 9.40
N ASP A 116 13.24 -7.26 8.49
CA ASP A 116 13.68 -5.90 8.79
C ASP A 116 12.51 -4.93 9.08
N ARG A 117 11.33 -5.12 8.47
CA ARG A 117 10.11 -4.37 8.80
C ARG A 117 9.74 -4.53 10.25
N PHE A 118 9.63 -5.78 10.69
CA PHE A 118 9.31 -6.09 12.08
C PHE A 118 10.34 -5.40 12.96
N ARG A 119 11.62 -5.67 12.70
CA ARG A 119 12.79 -5.28 13.49
C ARG A 119 12.99 -3.76 13.65
N TYR A 120 12.61 -2.94 12.68
CA TYR A 120 13.02 -1.52 12.63
C TYR A 120 11.92 -0.46 12.51
N MET A 121 10.66 -0.81 12.26
CA MET A 121 9.62 0.17 11.94
C MET A 121 8.63 0.40 13.10
N ALA A 122 8.33 1.67 13.38
CA ALA A 122 7.27 2.12 14.30
C ALA A 122 6.90 3.60 13.98
N ASP A 123 6.32 4.34 14.94
CA ASP A 123 6.15 5.79 14.82
C ASP A 123 7.51 6.51 15.01
N PRO A 124 8.03 7.24 14.00
CA PRO A 124 9.32 7.91 14.09
C PRO A 124 9.37 9.04 15.13
N ALA A 125 8.23 9.50 15.66
CA ALA A 125 8.23 10.45 16.78
C ALA A 125 8.63 9.81 18.12
N THR A 126 8.63 8.46 18.19
CA THR A 126 8.98 7.69 19.40
C THR A 126 10.15 6.71 19.16
N THR A 127 10.71 6.68 17.95
CA THR A 127 11.61 5.60 17.52
C THR A 127 12.55 6.11 16.43
N GLU A 128 13.86 5.95 16.63
CA GLU A 128 14.84 6.20 15.56
C GLU A 128 14.78 5.05 14.54
N ILE A 129 14.45 5.38 13.29
CA ILE A 129 14.34 4.42 12.19
C ILE A 129 15.58 4.58 11.29
N PRO A 130 16.39 3.53 11.05
CA PRO A 130 17.62 3.60 10.25
C PRO A 130 17.33 3.66 8.74
N LEU A 131 16.49 4.60 8.33
CA LEU A 131 15.87 4.69 7.00
C LEU A 131 16.90 4.67 5.87
N ALA A 132 17.92 5.53 5.96
CA ALA A 132 18.96 5.66 4.94
C ALA A 132 19.85 4.41 4.78
N TRP A 133 19.91 3.55 5.80
CA TRP A 133 20.60 2.26 5.73
C TRP A 133 19.69 1.19 5.10
N LEU A 134 18.43 1.09 5.55
CA LEU A 134 17.42 0.19 4.99
C LEU A 134 17.19 0.41 3.48
N THR A 135 17.16 1.67 3.04
CA THR A 135 17.00 2.03 1.62
C THR A 135 18.33 2.13 0.85
N SER A 136 19.46 1.70 1.43
CA SER A 136 20.76 1.76 0.75
C SER A 136 20.99 0.60 -0.23
N LYS A 137 21.66 0.90 -1.35
CA LYS A 137 22.18 -0.12 -2.28
C LYS A 137 23.24 -1.02 -1.61
N ALA A 138 23.98 -0.49 -0.65
CA ALA A 138 25.03 -1.21 0.09
C ALA A 138 24.45 -2.32 0.99
N TYR A 139 23.42 -2.02 1.78
CA TYR A 139 22.75 -3.02 2.60
C TYR A 139 22.04 -4.08 1.73
N ALA A 140 21.38 -3.64 0.66
CA ALA A 140 20.75 -4.55 -0.28
C ALA A 140 21.75 -5.49 -0.97
N ALA A 141 22.97 -5.03 -1.27
CA ALA A 141 24.04 -5.88 -1.81
C ALA A 141 24.54 -6.92 -0.79
N GLN A 142 24.64 -6.55 0.50
CA GLN A 142 24.95 -7.50 1.58
C GLN A 142 23.88 -8.61 1.64
N ARG A 143 22.60 -8.22 1.74
CA ARG A 143 21.49 -9.18 1.86
C ARG A 143 21.29 -10.03 0.60
N ARG A 144 21.53 -9.49 -0.59
CA ARG A 144 21.54 -10.26 -1.85
C ARG A 144 22.64 -11.33 -1.87
N ALA A 145 23.82 -11.06 -1.31
CA ALA A 145 24.90 -12.04 -1.21
C ALA A 145 24.60 -13.21 -0.25
N GLU A 146 23.56 -13.09 0.59
CA GLU A 146 23.09 -14.15 1.49
C GLU A 146 22.02 -15.07 0.85
N ILE A 147 21.49 -14.73 -0.33
CA ILE A 147 20.45 -15.50 -1.04
C ILE A 147 21.09 -16.64 -1.83
N ASN A 148 20.69 -17.89 -1.57
CA ASN A 148 21.07 -19.06 -2.37
C ASN A 148 19.90 -19.46 -3.28
N LEU A 149 20.06 -19.25 -4.59
CA LEU A 149 19.06 -19.58 -5.62
C LEU A 149 18.46 -21.00 -5.54
N SER A 150 19.21 -21.95 -4.98
CA SER A 150 18.81 -23.35 -4.86
C SER A 150 18.31 -23.76 -3.47
N THR A 151 18.28 -22.85 -2.49
CA THR A 151 17.89 -23.14 -1.10
C THR A 151 17.25 -21.92 -0.44
N ALA A 152 15.93 -21.98 -0.28
CA ALA A 152 15.16 -21.03 0.53
C ALA A 152 15.54 -21.15 2.00
N ARG A 153 15.47 -20.03 2.73
CA ARG A 153 15.70 -20.03 4.19
C ARG A 153 14.67 -19.18 4.94
N GLN A 154 14.62 -19.39 6.25
CA GLN A 154 13.99 -18.42 7.15
C GLN A 154 14.96 -17.28 7.40
N TRP A 155 14.47 -16.05 7.39
CA TRP A 155 15.30 -14.86 7.51
C TRP A 155 15.15 -14.22 8.87
N THR A 156 16.23 -14.20 9.64
CA THR A 156 16.40 -13.18 10.68
C THR A 156 16.78 -11.85 10.03
N ALA A 157 16.38 -10.77 10.68
CA ALA A 157 16.63 -9.40 10.28
C ALA A 157 18.06 -8.94 10.64
N GLY A 158 18.31 -7.63 10.54
CA GLY A 158 19.24 -6.92 11.43
C GLY A 158 18.81 -6.96 12.92
N VAL A 159 19.16 -5.95 13.72
CA VAL A 159 19.04 -5.99 15.20
C VAL A 159 18.31 -4.76 15.83
N ALA A 160 16.99 -4.89 16.15
CA ALA A 160 16.08 -4.09 17.03
C ALA A 160 14.65 -4.77 17.14
N PRO A 161 13.73 -4.53 18.10
CA PRO A 161 12.51 -5.41 18.27
C PRO A 161 11.34 -5.33 17.22
N GLU A 162 10.34 -6.25 17.28
CA GLU A 162 9.47 -6.73 16.16
C GLU A 162 7.94 -6.29 16.14
N GLY A 163 7.11 -6.56 15.08
CA GLY A 163 5.59 -6.37 15.09
C GLY A 163 4.72 -6.25 13.77
N GLU A 164 3.43 -6.67 13.79
CA GLU A 164 2.43 -6.96 12.66
C GLU A 164 1.81 -5.76 11.84
N GLY A 165 0.72 -5.77 11.00
CA GLY A 165 -0.39 -6.73 10.62
C GLY A 165 -1.26 -6.32 9.36
N ALA A 166 -2.46 -6.91 9.10
CA ALA A 166 -3.07 -7.00 7.72
C ALA A 166 -4.57 -6.60 7.39
N SER A 167 -4.89 -5.37 6.90
CA SER A 167 -5.94 -5.04 5.85
C SER A 167 -6.03 -3.51 5.51
N THR A 168 -6.61 -3.09 4.35
CA THR A 168 -6.57 -1.71 3.77
C THR A 168 -7.51 -1.49 2.53
N THR A 169 -7.72 -0.24 2.07
CA THR A 169 -8.32 0.24 0.79
C THR A 169 -7.38 1.23 0.04
N HIS A 170 -7.38 1.28 -1.32
CA HIS A 170 -6.54 2.20 -2.13
C HIS A 170 -7.29 2.88 -3.30
N CYS A 171 -6.94 4.13 -3.63
CA CYS A 171 -7.45 4.90 -4.76
C CYS A 171 -6.36 5.80 -5.36
N CYS A 172 -6.39 6.02 -6.68
CA CYS A 172 -5.50 6.94 -7.39
C CYS A 172 -6.27 7.79 -8.41
N ALA A 173 -5.88 9.05 -8.56
CA ALA A 173 -6.50 10.02 -9.48
C ALA A 173 -5.44 10.95 -10.09
N THR A 174 -5.76 11.53 -11.24
CA THR A 174 -4.95 12.55 -11.92
C THR A 174 -5.87 13.54 -12.62
N ASP A 175 -5.42 14.79 -12.81
CA ASP A 175 -6.14 15.82 -13.57
C ASP A 175 -5.37 16.29 -14.81
N ALA A 176 -5.94 17.26 -15.53
CA ALA A 176 -5.38 17.81 -16.76
C ALA A 176 -4.21 18.80 -16.52
N ASP A 177 -4.07 19.33 -15.31
CA ASP A 177 -2.96 20.21 -14.91
C ASP A 177 -1.71 19.41 -14.49
N GLY A 178 -1.84 18.09 -14.39
CA GLY A 178 -0.76 17.16 -14.06
C GLY A 178 -0.63 16.86 -12.57
N ASN A 179 -1.61 17.22 -11.74
CA ASN A 179 -1.62 16.81 -10.34
C ASN A 179 -1.94 15.31 -10.25
N VAL A 180 -1.14 14.56 -9.50
CA VAL A 180 -1.32 13.11 -9.30
C VAL A 180 -1.52 12.80 -7.82
N VAL A 181 -2.67 12.21 -7.49
CA VAL A 181 -3.02 11.79 -6.12
C VAL A 181 -3.01 10.28 -6.04
N SER A 182 -2.16 9.72 -5.17
CA SER A 182 -2.19 8.30 -4.79
C SER A 182 -2.52 8.22 -3.29
N THR A 183 -3.70 7.72 -2.95
CA THR A 183 -4.24 7.76 -1.57
C THR A 183 -4.64 6.38 -1.08
N THR A 184 -4.36 6.12 0.19
CA THR A 184 -4.59 4.81 0.81
C THR A 184 -5.21 5.04 2.18
N GLN A 185 -6.32 4.34 2.46
CA GLN A 185 -7.12 4.51 3.66
C GLN A 185 -7.42 3.15 4.26
N THR A 186 -7.61 3.05 5.57
CA THR A 186 -7.88 1.76 6.21
C THR A 186 -8.68 1.90 7.50
N LEU A 187 -9.57 0.93 7.75
CA LEU A 187 -10.15 0.67 9.07
C LEU A 187 -9.33 -0.39 9.85
N ASN A 188 -8.16 -0.78 9.34
CA ASN A 188 -7.54 -2.08 9.50
C ASN A 188 -8.44 -3.19 8.93
N GLY A 189 -9.23 -3.89 9.74
CA GLY A 189 -10.11 -4.97 9.28
C GLY A 189 -11.20 -4.50 8.30
N GLY A 190 -11.82 -5.43 7.57
CA GLY A 190 -12.81 -5.13 6.52
C GLY A 190 -14.08 -4.37 6.97
N PHE A 191 -14.38 -4.37 8.27
CA PHE A 191 -15.37 -3.49 8.92
C PHE A 191 -14.78 -2.79 10.16
N GLY A 192 -13.45 -2.66 10.21
CA GLY A 192 -12.69 -2.23 11.38
C GLY A 192 -13.00 -3.04 12.63
N SER A 193 -13.32 -2.34 13.71
CA SER A 193 -13.78 -2.89 14.99
C SER A 193 -15.14 -3.60 14.92
N LYS A 194 -15.90 -3.39 13.83
CA LYS A 194 -17.34 -3.71 13.67
C LYS A 194 -18.29 -2.87 14.55
N VAL A 195 -17.77 -1.94 15.36
CA VAL A 195 -18.57 -0.95 16.08
C VAL A 195 -19.06 0.11 15.11
N THR A 196 -20.35 0.43 15.16
CA THR A 196 -20.95 1.58 14.45
C THR A 196 -21.50 2.54 15.49
N VAL A 197 -21.01 3.78 15.51
CA VAL A 197 -21.43 4.78 16.50
C VAL A 197 -22.92 5.12 16.29
N PRO A 198 -23.79 4.97 17.30
CA PRO A 198 -25.24 5.14 17.16
C PRO A 198 -25.63 6.48 16.52
N GLY A 199 -26.60 6.46 15.59
CA GLY A 199 -27.13 7.66 14.92
C GLY A 199 -26.20 8.33 13.90
N THR A 200 -24.94 7.89 13.75
CA THR A 200 -23.97 8.43 12.77
C THR A 200 -23.77 7.52 11.57
N GLY A 201 -24.01 6.21 11.73
CA GLY A 201 -23.61 5.21 10.73
C GLY A 201 -22.11 5.11 10.46
N MET A 202 -21.23 5.77 11.24
CA MET A 202 -19.78 5.64 11.08
C MET A 202 -19.25 4.36 11.74
N LEU A 203 -18.44 3.61 10.98
CA LEU A 203 -17.70 2.44 11.47
C LEU A 203 -16.36 2.88 12.09
N LEU A 204 -16.05 2.38 13.28
CA LEU A 204 -14.76 2.65 13.94
C LEU A 204 -13.69 1.66 13.48
N ASN A 205 -12.47 2.14 13.27
CA ASN A 205 -11.33 1.31 12.89
C ASN A 205 -10.89 0.36 14.03
N ASN A 206 -10.08 -0.66 13.73
CA ASN A 206 -9.33 -1.44 14.72
C ASN A 206 -7.82 -1.38 14.48
N CYS A 207 -7.29 -0.20 14.15
CA CYS A 207 -5.87 -0.01 13.81
C CYS A 207 -4.92 -0.22 15.01
N MET A 208 -5.37 -0.05 16.26
CA MET A 208 -4.55 -0.38 17.45
C MET A 208 -4.14 -1.87 17.50
N HIS A 209 -4.85 -2.76 16.80
CA HIS A 209 -4.46 -4.17 16.65
C HIS A 209 -3.18 -4.37 15.82
N LEU A 210 -2.63 -3.30 15.22
CA LEU A 210 -1.34 -3.28 14.51
C LEU A 210 -0.15 -2.92 15.42
N MET A 211 -0.39 -2.67 16.72
CA MET A 211 0.65 -2.48 17.74
C MET A 211 0.87 -3.76 18.55
N ASP A 212 2.05 -3.91 19.13
CA ASP A 212 2.35 -5.02 20.04
C ASP A 212 1.69 -4.78 21.42
N PRO A 213 0.85 -5.70 21.94
CA PRO A 213 0.27 -5.58 23.27
C PRO A 213 1.28 -5.79 24.41
N ASN A 214 2.45 -6.37 24.14
CA ASN A 214 3.50 -6.59 25.12
C ASN A 214 4.32 -5.29 25.29
N PRO A 215 4.54 -4.79 26.53
CA PRO A 215 5.39 -3.62 26.76
C PRO A 215 6.87 -3.87 26.42
N GLY A 216 7.57 -2.82 25.99
CA GLY A 216 9.03 -2.82 25.79
C GLY A 216 9.52 -3.16 24.38
N GLN A 217 8.62 -3.38 23.42
CA GLN A 217 8.92 -3.61 22.01
C GLN A 217 8.86 -2.31 21.19
N THR A 218 9.54 -2.27 20.04
CA THR A 218 9.59 -1.11 19.13
C THR A 218 8.21 -0.58 18.78
N ASN A 219 7.27 -1.48 18.48
CA ASN A 219 5.89 -1.15 18.11
C ASN A 219 4.88 -1.41 19.25
N SER A 220 5.30 -1.42 20.53
CA SER A 220 4.36 -1.52 21.67
C SER A 220 3.34 -0.38 21.68
N ILE A 221 2.13 -0.68 22.20
CA ILE A 221 1.09 0.31 22.53
C ILE A 221 1.64 1.36 23.50
N ALA A 222 1.40 2.65 23.22
CA ALA A 222 1.67 3.77 24.12
C ALA A 222 0.71 4.95 23.84
N PRO A 223 0.38 5.80 24.83
CA PRO A 223 -0.44 7.00 24.62
C PRO A 223 0.14 7.94 23.55
N GLY A 224 -0.72 8.51 22.70
CA GLY A 224 -0.32 9.45 21.63
C GLY A 224 0.53 8.88 20.48
N LYS A 225 0.98 7.63 20.57
CA LYS A 225 1.79 6.96 19.55
C LYS A 225 0.93 6.56 18.35
N ARG A 226 1.40 6.83 17.12
CA ARG A 226 0.71 6.37 15.90
C ARG A 226 0.97 4.90 15.62
N ILE A 227 -0.01 4.24 15.01
CA ILE A 227 0.08 2.85 14.56
C ILE A 227 1.10 2.72 13.42
N LEU A 228 1.83 1.60 13.37
CA LEU A 228 2.61 1.24 12.18
C LEU A 228 1.68 0.73 11.08
N SER A 229 1.65 1.43 9.95
CA SER A 229 0.88 1.02 8.78
C SER A 229 1.71 0.18 7.80
N SER A 230 1.03 -0.42 6.81
CA SER A 230 1.65 -1.03 5.62
C SER A 230 1.17 -0.37 4.31
N MET A 231 0.39 0.72 4.41
CA MET A 231 -0.15 1.47 3.27
C MET A 231 0.99 2.01 2.38
N SER A 232 0.94 1.74 1.08
CA SER A 232 2.05 2.04 0.16
C SER A 232 1.60 2.77 -1.12
N PRO A 233 0.95 3.95 -1.02
CA PRO A 233 0.70 4.78 -2.20
C PRO A 233 2.06 5.15 -2.81
N THR A 234 2.29 4.80 -4.06
CA THR A 234 3.61 4.86 -4.69
C THR A 234 3.53 5.49 -6.07
N LEU A 235 4.43 6.43 -6.31
CA LEU A 235 4.72 6.99 -7.63
C LEU A 235 6.08 6.45 -8.10
N VAL A 236 6.12 5.98 -9.34
CA VAL A 236 7.37 5.78 -10.09
C VAL A 236 7.52 6.97 -11.03
N LEU A 237 8.68 7.63 -11.00
CA LEU A 237 9.03 8.71 -11.90
C LEU A 237 10.13 8.26 -12.86
N LYS A 238 10.06 8.72 -14.11
CA LYS A 238 11.16 8.64 -15.08
C LYS A 238 11.62 10.06 -15.41
N ASP A 239 12.91 10.32 -15.18
CA ASP A 239 13.57 11.59 -15.49
C ASP A 239 12.83 12.84 -14.93
N GLY A 240 12.32 12.69 -13.70
CA GLY A 240 11.56 13.70 -12.95
C GLY A 240 10.07 13.77 -13.26
N GLN A 241 9.59 13.06 -14.30
CA GLN A 241 8.20 13.05 -14.74
C GLN A 241 7.48 11.79 -14.25
N PRO A 242 6.16 11.83 -13.93
CA PRO A 242 5.38 10.63 -13.64
C PRO A 242 5.48 9.56 -14.74
N LEU A 243 5.61 8.31 -14.32
CA LEU A 243 5.48 7.12 -15.17
C LEU A 243 4.32 6.24 -14.69
N LEU A 244 4.22 6.01 -13.38
CA LEU A 244 3.23 5.11 -12.80
C LEU A 244 2.78 5.61 -11.42
N ALA A 245 1.48 5.79 -11.23
CA ALA A 245 0.86 5.87 -9.91
C ALA A 245 0.20 4.53 -9.59
N ILE A 246 0.52 3.92 -8.44
CA ILE A 246 0.11 2.55 -8.14
C ILE A 246 -0.05 2.31 -6.63
N GLY A 247 -1.00 1.44 -6.28
CA GLY A 247 -1.19 0.97 -4.91
C GLY A 247 -2.26 -0.11 -4.82
N THR A 248 -2.39 -0.72 -3.63
CA THR A 248 -3.36 -1.80 -3.40
C THR A 248 -3.89 -1.81 -1.95
N PRO A 249 -5.12 -2.29 -1.72
CA PRO A 249 -5.55 -2.89 -0.45
C PRO A 249 -4.74 -4.17 -0.12
N GLY A 250 -4.67 -4.54 1.16
CA GLY A 250 -4.07 -5.83 1.60
C GLY A 250 -3.25 -5.83 2.90
N GLY A 251 -3.11 -4.70 3.59
CA GLY A 251 -2.27 -4.59 4.81
C GLY A 251 -0.80 -5.00 4.57
N VAL A 252 -0.22 -5.92 5.35
CA VAL A 252 1.16 -6.39 5.10
C VAL A 252 1.38 -6.97 3.70
N ARG A 253 0.35 -7.46 2.99
CA ARG A 253 0.50 -7.92 1.60
C ARG A 253 0.73 -6.76 0.61
N ILE A 254 0.53 -5.50 1.00
CA ILE A 254 0.58 -4.34 0.10
C ILE A 254 1.98 -4.15 -0.50
N PHE A 255 3.01 -3.91 0.30
CA PHE A 255 4.31 -3.48 -0.24
C PHE A 255 4.93 -4.56 -1.14
N GLY A 256 4.80 -5.84 -0.80
CA GLY A 256 5.18 -6.95 -1.67
C GLY A 256 4.38 -7.02 -2.98
N THR A 257 3.10 -6.65 -2.95
CA THR A 257 2.23 -6.62 -4.14
C THR A 257 2.49 -5.39 -5.02
N VAL A 258 2.73 -4.21 -4.43
CA VAL A 258 3.11 -2.99 -5.18
C VAL A 258 4.50 -3.15 -5.81
N MET A 259 5.45 -3.75 -5.10
CA MET A 259 6.78 -4.10 -5.65
C MET A 259 6.66 -5.03 -6.87
N GLN A 260 5.81 -6.06 -6.82
CA GLN A 260 5.52 -6.90 -7.99
C GLN A 260 4.90 -6.10 -9.14
N GLY A 261 3.94 -5.22 -8.89
CA GLY A 261 3.36 -4.36 -9.92
C GLY A 261 4.39 -3.45 -10.60
N ILE A 262 5.37 -2.93 -9.84
CA ILE A 262 6.48 -2.13 -10.36
C ILE A 262 7.42 -2.98 -11.24
N ILE A 263 7.78 -4.20 -10.79
CA ILE A 263 8.60 -5.15 -11.56
C ILE A 263 7.90 -5.60 -12.84
N ASN A 264 6.59 -5.88 -12.78
CA ASN A 264 5.81 -6.30 -13.94
C ASN A 264 5.85 -5.24 -15.06
N VAL A 265 5.76 -3.95 -14.72
CA VAL A 265 5.88 -2.85 -15.69
C VAL A 265 7.34 -2.63 -16.14
N ILE A 266 8.32 -2.69 -15.23
CA ILE A 266 9.71 -2.27 -15.53
C ILE A 266 10.58 -3.41 -16.08
N ASP A 267 10.55 -4.59 -15.47
CA ASP A 267 11.39 -5.75 -15.84
C ASP A 267 10.72 -6.63 -16.90
N HIS A 268 9.41 -6.84 -16.78
CA HIS A 268 8.65 -7.72 -17.68
C HIS A 268 7.93 -6.98 -18.81
N GLY A 269 7.96 -5.63 -18.82
CA GLY A 269 7.40 -4.81 -19.89
C GLY A 269 5.87 -4.94 -20.07
N MET A 270 5.16 -5.41 -19.05
CA MET A 270 3.72 -5.63 -19.09
C MET A 270 2.96 -4.30 -19.23
N THR A 271 1.85 -4.30 -19.95
CA THR A 271 0.88 -3.20 -19.87
C THR A 271 0.33 -3.11 -18.44
N LEU A 272 -0.23 -1.95 -18.04
CA LEU A 272 -0.69 -1.80 -16.67
C LEU A 272 -1.79 -2.81 -16.29
N GLN A 273 -2.73 -3.13 -17.19
CA GLN A 273 -3.78 -4.10 -16.87
C GLN A 273 -3.19 -5.51 -16.68
N GLU A 274 -2.23 -5.93 -17.50
CA GLU A 274 -1.49 -7.18 -17.27
C GLU A 274 -0.74 -7.14 -15.93
N ALA A 275 -0.05 -6.04 -15.63
CA ALA A 275 0.74 -5.89 -14.41
C ALA A 275 -0.08 -5.92 -13.11
N VAL A 276 -1.30 -5.34 -13.10
CA VAL A 276 -2.19 -5.42 -11.92
C VAL A 276 -2.88 -6.78 -11.81
N GLU A 277 -3.16 -7.45 -12.95
CA GLU A 277 -3.90 -8.72 -12.97
C GLU A 277 -3.02 -9.97 -12.81
N ALA A 278 -1.75 -9.89 -13.18
CA ALA A 278 -0.76 -10.96 -13.09
C ALA A 278 -0.82 -11.72 -11.75
N PRO A 279 -0.61 -13.05 -11.75
CA PRO A 279 -0.59 -13.86 -10.53
C PRO A 279 0.54 -13.40 -9.60
N ARG A 280 0.22 -13.32 -8.31
CA ARG A 280 1.08 -12.75 -7.28
C ARG A 280 1.60 -13.83 -6.35
N LEU A 281 2.82 -13.63 -5.88
CA LEU A 281 3.34 -14.32 -4.70
C LEU A 281 3.30 -13.42 -3.47
N TRP A 282 3.37 -14.02 -2.28
CA TRP A 282 3.68 -13.33 -1.04
C TRP A 282 4.35 -14.27 -0.04
N ASP A 283 5.44 -13.84 0.58
CA ASP A 283 6.15 -14.59 1.63
C ASP A 283 6.61 -13.60 2.72
N ARG A 284 6.33 -13.95 3.98
CA ARG A 284 6.84 -13.24 5.17
C ARG A 284 7.60 -14.15 6.15
N GLY A 285 7.79 -15.40 5.76
CA GLY A 285 8.18 -16.52 6.62
C GLY A 285 6.99 -17.07 7.43
N PRO A 286 6.83 -18.41 7.56
CA PRO A 286 7.55 -19.48 6.87
C PRO A 286 6.88 -19.95 5.56
N VAL A 287 5.71 -19.40 5.20
CA VAL A 287 4.87 -19.84 4.07
C VAL A 287 4.98 -18.87 2.90
N LEU A 288 5.26 -19.43 1.72
CA LEU A 288 5.14 -18.78 0.41
C LEU A 288 3.73 -19.05 -0.14
N GLU A 289 2.93 -18.00 -0.24
CA GLU A 289 1.66 -18.01 -0.96
C GLU A 289 1.89 -17.77 -2.46
N LEU A 290 1.36 -18.64 -3.33
CA LEU A 290 1.32 -18.46 -4.78
C LEU A 290 -0.13 -18.45 -5.26
N GLU A 291 -0.58 -17.39 -5.94
CA GLU A 291 -1.92 -17.39 -6.51
C GLU A 291 -2.11 -18.49 -7.57
N GLN A 292 -3.32 -19.05 -7.63
CA GLN A 292 -3.69 -20.16 -8.53
C GLN A 292 -3.58 -19.83 -10.04
N GLY A 293 -3.27 -18.58 -10.41
CA GLY A 293 -3.11 -18.13 -11.79
C GLY A 293 -1.69 -18.27 -12.38
N PHE A 294 -0.69 -18.74 -11.63
CA PHE A 294 0.64 -19.00 -12.21
C PHE A 294 0.59 -20.15 -13.23
N ALA A 295 1.33 -19.99 -14.33
CA ALA A 295 1.54 -21.06 -15.30
C ALA A 295 2.31 -22.23 -14.66
N ASP A 296 2.00 -23.46 -15.09
CA ASP A 296 2.63 -24.71 -14.62
C ASP A 296 2.73 -24.84 -13.09
N LEU A 297 1.70 -24.34 -12.38
CA LEU A 297 1.67 -24.17 -10.91
C LEU A 297 2.15 -25.39 -10.13
N ASP A 298 1.77 -26.62 -10.52
CA ASP A 298 2.21 -27.84 -9.83
C ASP A 298 3.72 -28.10 -9.98
N ALA A 299 4.30 -27.82 -11.15
CA ALA A 299 5.74 -27.95 -11.39
C ALA A 299 6.52 -26.83 -10.69
N LEU A 300 6.02 -25.59 -10.78
CA LEU A 300 6.54 -24.43 -10.04
C LEU A 300 6.55 -24.69 -8.53
N ARG A 301 5.44 -25.19 -7.98
CA ARG A 301 5.28 -25.58 -6.58
C ARG A 301 6.25 -26.69 -6.18
N ALA A 302 6.36 -27.75 -6.98
CA ALA A 302 7.26 -28.87 -6.69
C ALA A 302 8.73 -28.43 -6.67
N GLU A 303 9.16 -27.56 -7.60
CA GLU A 303 10.52 -27.02 -7.63
C GLU A 303 10.80 -26.07 -6.46
N LEU A 304 9.85 -25.20 -6.09
CA LEU A 304 9.98 -24.32 -4.93
C LEU A 304 9.99 -25.11 -3.61
N GLN A 305 9.20 -26.17 -3.50
CA GLN A 305 9.27 -27.14 -2.38
C GLN A 305 10.61 -27.89 -2.35
N ARG A 306 11.17 -28.26 -3.50
CA ARG A 306 12.52 -28.85 -3.60
C ARG A 306 13.61 -27.89 -3.12
N ARG A 307 13.41 -26.58 -3.30
CA ARG A 307 14.27 -25.52 -2.73
C ARG A 307 14.01 -25.25 -1.24
N GLY A 308 13.00 -25.86 -0.62
CA GLY A 308 12.70 -25.74 0.81
C GLY A 308 11.62 -24.71 1.17
N HIS A 309 10.87 -24.17 0.21
CA HIS A 309 9.71 -23.31 0.52
C HIS A 309 8.50 -24.14 0.97
N THR A 310 7.81 -23.70 2.03
CA THR A 310 6.47 -24.20 2.35
C THR A 310 5.46 -23.47 1.47
N VAL A 311 4.90 -24.14 0.46
CA VAL A 311 4.05 -23.50 -0.57
C VAL A 311 2.56 -23.79 -0.38
N GLU A 312 1.79 -22.71 -0.18
CA GLU A 312 0.33 -22.68 -0.23
C GLU A 312 -0.17 -22.00 -1.51
N THR A 313 -1.36 -22.39 -1.99
CA THR A 313 -1.93 -21.91 -3.27
C THR A 313 -3.30 -21.25 -3.09
N PRO A 314 -3.38 -20.06 -2.46
CA PRO A 314 -4.63 -19.35 -2.24
C PRO A 314 -5.24 -18.80 -3.53
N LEU A 315 -6.55 -18.51 -3.49
CA LEU A 315 -7.26 -17.88 -4.61
C LEU A 315 -6.76 -16.44 -4.88
N LYS A 316 -6.36 -15.69 -3.84
CA LYS A 316 -5.78 -14.35 -4.01
C LYS A 316 -4.80 -13.90 -2.91
N VAL A 317 -3.87 -13.06 -3.32
CA VAL A 317 -2.86 -12.33 -2.54
C VAL A 317 -3.15 -10.83 -2.66
N ALA A 318 -3.28 -10.17 -1.51
CA ALA A 318 -3.80 -8.81 -1.39
C ALA A 318 -5.21 -8.65 -2.00
N GLY A 319 -5.61 -7.41 -2.36
CA GLY A 319 -6.90 -7.14 -3.00
C GLY A 319 -6.77 -6.45 -4.37
N GLY A 320 -7.80 -5.69 -4.77
CA GLY A 320 -7.84 -4.95 -6.03
C GLY A 320 -6.79 -3.84 -6.11
N MET A 321 -5.65 -4.14 -6.74
CA MET A 321 -4.63 -3.15 -7.08
C MET A 321 -5.20 -2.21 -8.15
N ASN A 322 -4.95 -0.91 -7.99
CA ASN A 322 -5.36 0.13 -8.93
C ASN A 322 -4.13 0.94 -9.32
N GLY A 323 -4.14 1.53 -10.53
CA GLY A 323 -3.07 2.42 -10.96
C GLY A 323 -3.40 3.24 -12.20
N ILE A 324 -2.49 4.17 -12.50
CA ILE A 324 -2.46 4.99 -13.72
C ILE A 324 -1.03 4.98 -14.25
N LEU A 325 -0.85 4.51 -15.49
CA LEU A 325 0.41 4.55 -16.24
C LEU A 325 0.37 5.74 -17.20
N PHE A 326 1.41 6.57 -17.14
CA PHE A 326 1.57 7.77 -17.95
C PHE A 326 2.55 7.46 -19.09
N ASP A 327 2.03 7.23 -20.30
CA ASP A 327 2.87 6.94 -21.46
C ASP A 327 3.55 8.24 -21.93
N GLN A 328 4.86 8.34 -21.66
CA GLN A 328 5.63 9.53 -22.00
C GLN A 328 5.89 9.68 -23.52
N HIS A 329 5.65 8.65 -24.34
CA HIS A 329 5.76 8.69 -25.79
C HIS A 329 4.44 9.12 -26.44
N THR A 330 3.32 8.47 -26.12
CA THR A 330 2.01 8.78 -26.74
C THR A 330 1.25 9.92 -26.03
N LYS A 331 1.65 10.28 -24.81
CA LYS A 331 0.95 11.19 -23.89
C LYS A 331 -0.43 10.69 -23.45
N LEU A 332 -0.69 9.40 -23.58
CA LEU A 332 -1.89 8.75 -23.06
C LEU A 332 -1.74 8.37 -21.59
N MET A 333 -2.88 8.22 -20.92
CA MET A 333 -2.97 7.72 -19.54
C MET A 333 -3.77 6.43 -19.55
N HIS A 334 -3.16 5.35 -19.05
CA HIS A 334 -3.77 4.02 -18.97
C HIS A 334 -4.15 3.75 -17.52
N GLY A 335 -5.44 3.85 -17.20
CA GLY A 335 -5.96 3.43 -15.89
C GLY A 335 -6.21 1.92 -15.85
N ALA A 336 -5.93 1.29 -14.71
CA ALA A 336 -6.20 -0.14 -14.49
C ALA A 336 -6.83 -0.39 -13.11
N ALA A 337 -7.67 -1.42 -13.03
CA ALA A 337 -8.21 -1.96 -11.79
C ALA A 337 -8.21 -3.48 -11.87
N CYS A 338 -7.86 -4.18 -10.78
CA CYS A 338 -7.65 -5.63 -10.79
C CYS A 338 -8.86 -6.43 -10.25
N TRP A 339 -9.21 -7.55 -10.89
CA TRP A 339 -10.38 -8.41 -10.61
C TRP A 339 -10.56 -8.84 -9.15
N ARG A 340 -9.49 -8.81 -8.35
CA ARG A 340 -9.46 -9.23 -6.93
C ARG A 340 -10.30 -8.34 -6.00
N ALA A 341 -10.81 -7.20 -6.46
CA ALA A 341 -11.91 -6.46 -5.86
C ALA A 341 -12.67 -5.65 -6.93
N ASP A 342 -13.90 -5.21 -6.65
CA ASP A 342 -14.65 -4.35 -7.55
C ASP A 342 -13.96 -2.99 -7.75
N GLY A 343 -13.75 -2.59 -9.00
CA GLY A 343 -13.13 -1.32 -9.37
C GLY A 343 -13.22 -1.09 -10.88
N ALA A 344 -13.18 0.17 -11.31
CA ALA A 344 -13.23 0.53 -12.72
C ALA A 344 -12.35 1.75 -13.00
N PRO A 345 -11.40 1.69 -13.95
CA PRO A 345 -10.71 2.88 -14.42
C PRO A 345 -11.68 3.72 -15.27
N MET A 346 -11.72 5.02 -15.03
CA MET A 346 -12.50 5.97 -15.83
C MET A 346 -11.61 7.13 -16.25
N GLY A 347 -11.51 7.37 -17.56
CA GLY A 347 -10.90 8.57 -18.12
C GLY A 347 -11.96 9.61 -18.44
N PHE A 348 -11.75 10.85 -18.00
CA PHE A 348 -12.57 12.00 -18.38
C PHE A 348 -11.77 12.85 -19.36
N SER A 349 -12.33 13.12 -20.54
CA SER A 349 -11.70 13.95 -21.57
C SER A 349 -12.64 15.09 -21.97
N GLY A 350 -12.11 16.31 -21.88
CA GLY A 350 -12.82 17.55 -22.16
C GLY A 350 -12.06 18.73 -21.54
N GLY A 351 -12.10 19.87 -22.21
CA GLY A 351 -11.68 21.16 -21.63
C GLY A 351 -12.87 22.11 -21.55
N ASP A 352 -12.64 23.33 -21.10
CA ASP A 352 -13.61 24.42 -21.23
C ASP A 352 -14.15 24.49 -22.66
N GLY A 353 -15.47 24.42 -22.84
CA GLY A 353 -16.13 24.69 -24.11
C GLY A 353 -16.09 26.17 -24.46
N ARG A 354 -14.89 26.73 -24.70
CA ARG A 354 -14.69 28.15 -25.00
C ARG A 354 -15.29 28.49 -26.36
N ILE A 355 -16.46 29.12 -26.32
CA ILE A 355 -17.04 29.80 -27.48
C ILE A 355 -16.21 31.09 -27.70
N GLU A 356 -15.08 30.96 -28.38
CA GLU A 356 -14.34 32.11 -28.92
C GLU A 356 -15.09 32.66 -30.15
N GLY A 357 -16.22 33.32 -29.88
CA GLY A 357 -17.11 33.87 -30.87
C GLY A 357 -18.30 34.59 -30.22
N ASP A 358 -18.92 35.47 -30.99
CA ASP A 358 -20.17 36.15 -30.58
C ASP A 358 -21.29 35.10 -30.43
N SER A 359 -21.83 34.98 -29.21
CA SER A 359 -22.89 34.03 -28.87
C SER A 359 -24.22 34.32 -29.60
N SER A 360 -24.38 35.50 -30.22
CA SER A 360 -25.51 35.80 -31.11
C SER A 360 -25.57 34.90 -32.36
N LYS A 361 -24.49 34.14 -32.64
CA LYS A 361 -24.37 33.24 -33.81
C LYS A 361 -24.41 31.75 -33.47
N ALA A 362 -24.72 31.39 -32.22
CA ALA A 362 -24.91 29.99 -31.85
C ALA A 362 -26.14 29.40 -32.57
N MET A 363 -25.99 28.22 -33.18
CA MET A 363 -27.03 27.59 -34.03
C MET A 363 -28.24 27.01 -33.26
N TRP A 364 -28.45 27.45 -32.02
CA TRP A 364 -29.42 26.92 -31.05
C TRP A 364 -30.10 28.04 -30.24
N ALA A 365 -30.13 29.27 -30.79
CA ALA A 365 -30.81 30.44 -30.24
C ALA A 365 -32.08 30.75 -31.04
#